data_AF-A0A1E5MG32-F1
#
_entry.id   AF-A0A1E5MG32-F1
#
_cell.length_a   1.000
_cell.length_b   1.000
_cell.length_c   1.000
_cell.angle_alpha   90.00
_cell.angle_beta   90.00
_cell.angle_gamma   90.00
#
_symmetry.space_group_name_H-M   'P 1'
#
loop_
_entity.id
_entity.type
_entity.pdbx_description
1 polymer ?
#
loop_
_entity_poly.entity_id
_entity_poly.type
_entity_poly.pdbx_seq_one_letter_code
_entity_poly.pdbx_strand_id
1 'polypeptide(L)'
;MRKGNAVIVFVIVIAVVVVIAALLVVLEVQNVRRRRALSHLEPVDPRAGERAMTEASAAHAVTEGTAKAAHPGITGGAGGPLG
;
A
#
# COMPACT_ATOMS: atom_id res chain seq x y z
N MET A 1 -13.36 -18.61 22.31
CA MET A 1 -12.10 -17.83 22.30
C MET A 1 -11.87 -17.26 23.70
N ARG A 2 -10.72 -17.55 24.33
CA ARG A 2 -10.44 -17.06 25.69
C ARG A 2 -10.24 -15.54 25.64
N LYS A 3 -10.86 -14.79 26.56
CA LYS A 3 -10.88 -13.31 26.57
C LYS A 3 -9.49 -12.66 26.38
N GLY A 4 -8.41 -13.30 26.83
CA GLY A 4 -7.03 -12.82 26.64
C GLY A 4 -6.61 -12.69 25.17
N ASN A 5 -7.05 -13.60 24.28
CA ASN A 5 -6.69 -13.54 22.87
C ASN A 5 -7.33 -12.33 22.16
N ALA A 6 -8.54 -11.94 22.58
CA ALA A 6 -9.23 -10.79 21.99
C ALA A 6 -8.52 -9.47 22.32
N VAL A 7 -8.01 -9.34 23.55
CA VAL A 7 -7.23 -8.16 23.99
C VAL A 7 -5.92 -8.05 23.20
N ILE A 8 -5.22 -9.16 22.99
CA ILE A 8 -3.97 -9.18 22.22
C ILE A 8 -4.22 -8.75 20.77
N VAL A 9 -5.24 -9.31 20.11
CA VAL A 9 -5.58 -8.94 18.73
C VAL A 9 -5.92 -7.46 18.63
N PHE A 10 -6.70 -6.93 19.58
CA PHE A 10 -7.07 -5.52 19.60
C PHE A 10 -5.86 -4.58 19.70
N VAL A 11 -4.89 -4.90 20.57
CA VAL A 11 -3.66 -4.11 20.70
C VAL A 11 -2.82 -4.16 19.44
N ILE A 12 -2.70 -5.33 18.79
CA ILE A 12 -1.97 -5.46 17.52
C ILE A 12 -2.61 -4.58 16.44
N VAL A 13 -3.94 -4.62 16.31
CA VAL A 13 -4.65 -3.79 15.31
C VAL A 13 -4.40 -2.31 15.57
N ILE A 14 -4.49 -1.85 16.82
CA ILE A 14 -4.19 -0.46 17.16
C ILE A 14 -2.74 -0.10 16.78
N ALA A 15 -1.78 -0.95 17.16
CA ALA A 15 -0.38 -0.71 16.85
C ALA A 15 -0.15 -0.59 15.33
N VAL A 16 -0.77 -1.46 14.53
CA VAL A 16 -0.71 -1.42 13.07
C VAL A 16 -1.30 -0.11 12.53
N VAL A 17 -2.48 0.28 13.00
CA VAL A 17 -3.13 1.55 12.57
C VAL A 17 -2.25 2.75 12.91
N VAL A 18 -1.65 2.78 14.11
CA VAL A 18 -0.73 3.85 14.54
C VAL A 18 0.51 3.89 13.65
N VAL A 19 1.08 2.74 13.31
CA VAL A 19 2.23 2.67 12.39
C VAL A 19 1.86 3.20 11.00
N ILE A 20 0.73 2.78 10.44
CA ILE A 20 0.25 3.28 9.14
C ILE A 20 0.06 4.80 9.18
N ALA A 21 -0.59 5.32 10.22
CA ALA A 21 -0.78 6.76 10.40
C ALA A 21 0.55 7.51 10.47
N ALA A 22 1.52 7.01 11.24
CA ALA A 22 2.85 7.60 11.34
C ALA A 22 3.58 7.64 9.99
N LEU A 23 3.49 6.56 9.20
CA LEU A 23 4.09 6.51 7.86
C LEU A 23 3.45 7.55 6.92
N LEU A 24 2.12 7.70 6.95
CA LEU A 24 1.44 8.72 6.15
C LEU A 24 1.87 10.14 6.53
N VAL A 25 2.05 10.42 7.83
CA VAL A 25 2.55 11.73 8.29
C VAL A 25 3.95 12.00 7.77
N VAL A 26 4.85 11.01 7.80
CA VAL A 26 6.21 11.16 7.25
C VAL A 26 6.17 11.47 5.76
N LEU A 27 5.33 10.76 4.99
CA LEU A 27 5.14 11.03 3.56
C LEU A 27 4.62 12.44 3.31
N GLU A 28 3.67 12.91 4.11
CA GLU A 28 3.13 14.26 4.00
C GLU A 28 4.21 15.32 4.28
N VAL A 29 5.01 15.13 5.33
CA VAL A 29 6.13 16.03 5.65
C VAL A 29 7.16 16.06 4.52
N GLN A 30 7.50 14.90 3.95
CA GLN A 30 8.40 14.82 2.80
C GLN A 30 7.78 15.49 1.57
N ASN A 31 6.50 15.29 1.30
CA ASN A 31 5.78 15.92 0.19
C ASN A 31 5.73 17.44 0.32
N VAL A 32 5.45 17.96 1.51
CA VAL A 32 5.43 19.41 1.78
C VAL A 32 6.83 19.99 1.62
N ARG A 33 7.86 19.33 2.15
CA ARG A 33 9.26 19.76 1.96
C ARG A 33 9.65 19.73 0.48
N ARG A 34 9.29 18.69 -0.25
CA ARG A 34 9.56 18.55 -1.69
C ARG A 34 8.83 19.62 -2.50
N ARG A 35 7.56 19.92 -2.19
CA ARG A 35 6.80 21.00 -2.81
C ARG A 35 7.41 22.38 -2.55
N ARG A 36 7.86 22.66 -1.32
CA ARG A 36 8.57 23.90 -0.99
C ARG A 36 9.92 23.99 -1.70
N ALA A 37 10.64 22.88 -1.81
CA ALA A 37 11.89 22.85 -2.54
C ALA A 37 11.68 23.06 -4.04
N LEU A 38 10.57 22.57 -4.62
CA LEU A 38 10.29 22.70 -6.05
C LEU A 38 9.43 23.92 -6.41
N SER A 39 9.03 24.76 -5.44
CA SER A 39 8.13 25.90 -5.69
C SER A 39 8.74 27.01 -6.55
N HIS A 40 10.04 26.93 -6.83
CA HIS A 40 10.77 27.85 -7.70
C HIS A 40 10.97 27.29 -9.13
N LEU A 41 10.58 26.03 -9.37
CA LEU A 41 10.55 25.41 -10.68
C LEU A 41 9.11 25.52 -11.22
N GLU A 42 8.96 25.59 -12.55
CA GLU A 42 7.68 25.77 -13.27
C GLU A 42 6.54 24.88 -12.73
N PRO A 43 5.26 25.24 -12.99
CA PRO A 43 4.10 24.52 -12.49
C PRO A 43 4.22 23.01 -12.73
N VAL A 44 4.19 22.24 -11.66
CA VAL A 44 4.22 20.77 -11.72
C VAL A 44 3.02 20.30 -12.55
N ASP A 45 3.29 19.63 -13.68
CA ASP A 45 2.26 19.05 -14.56
C ASP A 45 1.32 18.17 -13.71
N PRO A 46 0.02 18.50 -13.60
CA PRO A 46 -0.92 17.78 -12.75
C PRO A 46 -1.08 16.31 -13.16
N ARG A 47 -0.75 15.97 -14.42
CA ARG A 47 -0.80 14.59 -14.93
C ARG A 47 0.39 13.74 -14.52
N ALA A 48 1.45 14.34 -13.98
CA ALA A 48 2.62 13.58 -13.54
C ALA A 48 2.27 12.57 -12.44
N GLY A 49 1.35 12.92 -11.53
CA GLY A 49 0.86 12.01 -10.49
C GLY A 49 0.04 10.84 -11.05
N GLU A 50 -0.83 11.11 -12.02
CA GLU A 50 -1.63 10.08 -12.69
C GLU A 50 -0.75 9.10 -13.47
N ARG A 51 0.26 9.60 -14.19
CA ARG A 51 1.24 8.76 -14.88
C ARG A 51 2.04 7.89 -13.92
N ALA A 52 2.52 8.47 -12.82
CA ALA A 52 3.27 7.73 -11.80
C ALA A 52 2.43 6.64 -11.13
N MET A 53 1.14 6.90 -10.85
CA MET A 53 0.22 5.89 -10.33
C MET A 53 -0.05 4.78 -11.35
N THR A 54 -0.21 5.14 -12.62
CA THR A 54 -0.41 4.18 -13.71
C THR A 54 0.82 3.27 -13.86
N GLU A 55 2.02 3.84 -13.80
CA GLU A 55 3.28 3.07 -13.84
C GLU A 55 3.43 2.16 -12.61
N ALA A 56 3.12 2.66 -11.41
CA ALA A 56 3.16 1.85 -10.19
C ALA A 56 2.18 0.66 -10.26
N SER A 57 0.96 0.89 -10.77
CA SER A 57 -0.04 -0.15 -10.99
C SER A 57 0.42 -1.17 -12.03
N ALA A 58 1.05 -0.72 -13.11
CA ALA A 58 1.60 -1.60 -14.14
C ALA A 58 2.74 -2.46 -13.58
N ALA A 59 3.66 -1.86 -12.82
CA ALA A 59 4.73 -2.58 -12.13
C ALA A 59 4.17 -3.62 -11.15
N HIS A 60 3.12 -3.27 -10.39
CA HIS A 60 2.46 -4.20 -9.50
C HIS A 60 1.85 -5.40 -10.25
N ALA A 61 1.13 -5.16 -11.34
CA ALA A 61 0.54 -6.21 -12.17
C ALA A 61 1.60 -7.15 -12.77
N VAL A 62 2.75 -6.61 -13.19
CA VAL A 62 3.89 -7.41 -13.65
C VAL A 62 4.44 -8.27 -12.50
N THR A 63 4.64 -7.69 -11.32
CA THR A 63 5.14 -8.45 -10.16
C THR A 63 4.17 -9.55 -9.72
N GLU A 64 2.87 -9.27 -9.70
CA GLU A 64 1.84 -10.27 -9.39
C GLU A 64 1.81 -11.38 -10.46
N GLY A 65 1.90 -11.01 -11.74
CA GLY A 65 1.98 -11.96 -12.85
C GLY A 65 3.19 -12.88 -12.74
N THR A 66 4.38 -12.33 -12.45
CA THR A 66 5.59 -13.12 -12.23
C THR A 66 5.50 -14.03 -10.99
N ALA A 67 4.91 -13.56 -9.89
CA ALA A 67 4.70 -14.35 -8.69
C ALA A 67 3.73 -15.51 -8.92
N LYS A 68 2.63 -15.24 -9.66
CA LYS A 68 1.63 -16.25 -10.04
C LYS A 68 2.19 -17.27 -11.03
N ALA A 69 3.04 -16.84 -11.95
CA ALA A 69 3.75 -17.71 -12.89
C ALA A 69 4.83 -18.56 -12.20
N ALA A 70 5.47 -18.05 -11.15
CA ALA A 70 6.46 -18.77 -10.35
C ALA A 70 5.84 -19.85 -9.43
N HIS A 71 4.58 -19.65 -9.00
CA HIS A 71 3.82 -20.62 -8.20
C HIS A 71 2.50 -21.01 -8.87
N PRO A 72 2.56 -21.75 -10.00
CA PRO A 72 1.36 -22.19 -10.70
C PRO A 72 0.60 -23.20 -9.84
N GLY A 73 -0.55 -22.78 -9.30
CA GLY A 73 -1.49 -23.66 -8.57
C GLY A 73 -1.82 -23.29 -7.12
N ILE A 74 -1.13 -22.35 -6.48
CA ILE A 74 -1.45 -21.92 -5.09
C ILE A 74 -2.49 -20.78 -5.06
N THR A 75 -2.58 -19.98 -6.11
CA THR A 75 -3.43 -18.77 -6.13
C THR A 75 -4.92 -19.03 -6.43
N GLY A 76 -5.39 -20.28 -6.33
CA GLY A 76 -6.79 -20.68 -6.60
C GLY A 76 -7.56 -21.22 -5.39
N GLY A 77 -6.93 -21.30 -4.20
CA GLY A 77 -7.46 -22.06 -3.06
C GLY A 77 -8.23 -21.30 -1.98
N ALA A 78 -8.71 -20.08 -2.23
CA ALA A 78 -9.45 -19.29 -1.23
C ALA A 78 -10.81 -18.76 -1.73
N GLY A 79 -11.48 -19.52 -2.60
CA GLY A 79 -12.86 -19.30 -3.01
C GLY A 79 -13.55 -20.65 -3.19
N GLY A 80 -14.05 -21.20 -2.09
CA GLY A 80 -14.86 -22.41 -2.16
C GLY A 80 -16.17 -22.17 -2.93
N PRO A 81 -16.64 -23.11 -3.75
CA PRO A 81 -18.05 -23.34 -3.90
C PRO A 81 -18.49 -24.23 -2.73
N LEU A 82 -19.42 -23.72 -1.92
CA LEU A 82 -20.30 -24.59 -1.15
C LEU A 82 -21.03 -25.49 -2.16
N GLY A 83 -20.78 -26.79 -2.07
CA GLY A 83 -21.47 -27.87 -2.76
C GLY A 83 -21.43 -29.09 -1.88
#